data_AF-A0AAE6TRC4-F1
#
_entry.id   AF-A0AAE6TRC4-F1
#
_cell.length_a   1.000
_cell.length_b   1.000
_cell.length_c   1.000
_cell.angle_alpha   90.00
_cell.angle_beta   90.00
_cell.angle_gamma   90.00
#
_symmetry.space_group_name_H-M   'P 1'
#
loop_
_entity.id
_entity.type
_entity.pdbx_description
1 polymer ?
#
loop_
_entity_poly.entity_id
_entity_poly.type
_entity_poly.pdbx_seq_one_letter_code
_entity_poly.pdbx_strand_id
1 'polypeptide(L)'
;MAAQLATTGDVAAAGRPLGRQAPPHAHAPVPAATTARPVGITIDALGVREAGITERGLDGDGLLAPPPYTSPQPVGWYAEGPQPGEAGAALLVARTDAGGPEDGRRGIHAPDAQRAGFHRLSQLKPGEQVDIQRADGSTARFTIEDVQLYDRHRFDPRRAYAAHDRGRSELRLITEDISRTAAHGRQDGGESTHVIVVVSAYLTSYQEHRAP
;
A
#
# COMPACT_ATOMS: atom_id res chain seq x y z
N MET A 1 -14.04 54.36 46.68
CA MET A 1 -14.09 54.39 45.20
C MET A 1 -12.92 53.54 44.72
N ALA A 2 -13.16 52.26 44.37
CA ALA A 2 -13.44 51.74 43.02
C ALA A 2 -12.19 51.80 42.11
N ALA A 3 -11.75 50.76 41.40
CA ALA A 3 -12.08 49.34 41.32
C ALA A 3 -10.89 48.63 40.63
N GLN A 4 -10.65 47.35 40.94
CA GLN A 4 -9.88 46.43 40.09
C GLN A 4 -10.69 46.13 38.83
N LEU A 5 -10.05 45.99 37.67
CA LEU A 5 -10.49 45.05 36.63
C LEU A 5 -9.27 44.50 35.87
N ALA A 6 -9.20 43.17 35.86
CA ALA A 6 -8.32 42.34 35.07
C ALA A 6 -8.81 42.20 33.63
N THR A 7 -7.92 41.63 32.80
CA THR A 7 -8.24 40.88 31.57
C THR A 7 -8.84 41.66 30.41
N THR A 8 -8.01 41.88 29.39
CA THR A 8 -8.39 41.89 27.97
C THR A 8 -7.20 41.22 27.29
N GLY A 9 -7.32 40.17 26.50
CA GLY A 9 -8.46 39.59 25.82
C GLY A 9 -7.81 38.81 24.68
N ASP A 10 -7.95 37.49 24.74
CA ASP A 10 -7.58 36.54 23.72
C ASP A 10 -8.13 36.96 22.34
N VAL A 11 -7.28 37.02 21.30
CA VAL A 11 -7.65 36.79 19.89
C VAL A 11 -6.40 36.68 19.02
N ALA A 12 -5.77 35.52 19.01
CA ALA A 12 -4.99 35.08 17.85
C ALA A 12 -5.04 33.56 17.65
N ALA A 13 -6.22 32.95 17.85
CA ALA A 13 -6.54 31.68 17.23
C ALA A 13 -6.91 31.93 15.75
N ALA A 14 -5.92 32.32 14.95
CA ALA A 14 -6.06 32.35 13.50
C ALA A 14 -6.27 30.91 13.01
N GLY A 15 -7.35 30.71 12.25
CA GLY A 15 -7.94 29.41 11.96
C GLY A 15 -6.95 28.39 11.40
N ARG A 16 -6.80 27.26 12.11
CA ARG A 16 -6.45 26.02 11.43
C ARG A 16 -7.69 25.58 10.65
N PRO A 17 -7.58 25.27 9.35
CA PRO A 17 -8.66 24.58 8.66
C PRO A 17 -8.92 23.27 9.42
N LEU A 18 -10.13 23.12 9.96
CA LEU A 18 -10.62 21.85 10.47
C LEU A 18 -10.63 20.88 9.29
N GLY A 19 -9.82 19.81 9.35
CA GLY A 19 -10.04 18.65 8.48
C GLY A 19 -8.85 18.12 7.67
N ARG A 20 -7.61 18.53 7.92
CA ARG A 20 -6.45 17.75 7.45
C ARG A 20 -5.53 17.51 8.64
N GLN A 21 -5.66 16.32 9.24
CA GLN A 21 -4.66 15.86 10.21
C GLN A 21 -3.30 15.91 9.52
N ALA A 22 -2.29 16.45 10.22
CA ALA A 22 -0.93 16.43 9.70
C ALA A 22 -0.52 14.97 9.45
N PRO A 23 0.26 14.69 8.40
CA PRO A 23 0.76 13.35 8.16
C PRO A 23 1.46 12.81 9.42
N PRO A 24 1.24 11.54 9.79
CA PRO A 24 1.94 10.95 10.92
C PRO A 24 3.45 11.01 10.73
N HIS A 25 4.17 11.15 11.85
CA HIS A 25 5.63 11.12 11.83
C HIS A 25 6.12 9.73 11.42
N ALA A 26 7.22 9.69 10.66
CA ALA A 26 7.86 8.44 10.28
C ALA A 26 8.44 7.75 11.54
N HIS A 27 8.17 6.46 11.66
CA HIS A 27 8.79 5.60 12.65
C HIS A 27 10.21 5.24 12.20
N ALA A 28 11.13 5.09 13.16
CA ALA A 28 12.48 4.63 12.85
C ALA A 28 12.45 3.20 12.25
N PRO A 29 13.33 2.86 11.30
CA PRO A 29 13.42 1.49 10.82
C PRO A 29 13.69 0.49 11.94
N VAL A 30 13.12 -0.70 11.80
CA VAL A 30 13.36 -1.84 12.68
C VAL A 30 14.74 -2.44 12.34
N PRO A 31 15.57 -2.80 13.33
CA PRO A 31 16.86 -3.43 13.08
C PRO A 31 16.73 -4.73 12.27
N ALA A 32 17.63 -4.93 11.29
CA ALA A 32 17.68 -6.14 10.47
C ALA A 32 17.83 -7.45 11.27
N ALA A 33 18.35 -7.38 12.51
CA ALA A 33 18.49 -8.56 13.37
C ALA A 33 17.16 -9.08 13.93
N THR A 34 16.10 -8.27 13.90
CA THR A 34 14.78 -8.60 14.47
C THR A 34 13.72 -8.67 13.39
N THR A 35 14.10 -8.95 12.14
CA THR A 35 13.17 -8.90 11.02
C THR A 35 12.63 -10.26 10.63
N ALA A 36 11.31 -10.31 10.48
CA ALA A 36 10.54 -11.47 10.09
C ALA A 36 9.81 -11.24 8.76
N ARG A 37 9.78 -12.32 7.95
CA ARG A 37 9.11 -12.33 6.64
C ARG A 37 7.63 -11.90 6.77
N PRO A 38 7.10 -11.15 5.80
CA PRO A 38 5.69 -10.79 5.79
C PRO A 38 4.83 -12.02 5.47
N VAL A 39 3.71 -12.15 6.18
CA VAL A 39 2.78 -13.29 6.03
C VAL A 39 1.35 -12.86 5.70
N GLY A 40 0.99 -11.61 6.05
CA GLY A 40 -0.33 -11.05 5.80
C GLY A 40 -0.28 -9.57 5.48
N ILE A 41 -1.27 -9.10 4.73
CA ILE A 41 -1.52 -7.68 4.48
C ILE A 41 -2.98 -7.33 4.73
N THR A 42 -3.20 -6.21 5.40
CA THR A 42 -4.52 -5.62 5.65
C THR A 42 -4.56 -4.19 5.13
N ILE A 43 -5.62 -3.86 4.38
CA ILE A 43 -5.90 -2.52 3.83
C ILE A 43 -7.37 -2.22 4.03
N ASP A 44 -7.69 -1.59 5.16
CA ASP A 44 -9.07 -1.35 5.60
C ASP A 44 -9.86 -0.50 4.60
N ALA A 45 -9.22 0.51 4.00
CA ALA A 45 -9.83 1.38 3.00
C ALA A 45 -10.35 0.63 1.77
N LEU A 46 -9.75 -0.54 1.47
CA LEU A 46 -10.15 -1.39 0.34
C LEU A 46 -10.89 -2.65 0.77
N GLY A 47 -11.16 -2.83 2.07
CA GLY A 47 -11.76 -4.04 2.63
C GLY A 47 -10.88 -5.28 2.53
N VAL A 48 -9.57 -5.12 2.32
CA VAL A 48 -8.61 -6.24 2.32
C VAL A 48 -8.29 -6.60 3.76
N ARG A 49 -8.53 -7.85 4.14
CA ARG A 49 -8.28 -8.35 5.49
C ARG A 49 -7.34 -9.56 5.42
N GLU A 50 -6.16 -9.43 6.03
CA GLU A 50 -5.21 -10.53 6.24
C GLU A 50 -4.94 -11.38 4.98
N ALA A 51 -4.79 -10.73 3.83
CA ALA A 51 -4.51 -11.43 2.59
C ALA A 51 -3.10 -12.04 2.66
N GLY A 52 -3.00 -13.33 2.34
CA GLY A 52 -1.74 -14.07 2.45
C GLY A 52 -0.65 -13.56 1.50
N ILE A 53 0.59 -13.58 1.98
CA ILE A 53 1.78 -13.17 1.25
C ILE A 53 2.67 -14.37 0.97
N THR A 54 3.25 -14.44 -0.22
CA THR A 54 4.23 -15.45 -0.63
C THR A 54 5.50 -14.82 -1.19
N GLU A 55 6.63 -15.49 -1.09
CA GLU A 55 7.91 -15.01 -1.60
C GLU A 55 7.94 -15.04 -3.13
N ARG A 56 8.46 -13.97 -3.73
CA ARG A 56 8.65 -13.79 -5.17
C ARG A 56 10.00 -13.14 -5.46
N GLY A 57 10.47 -13.33 -6.69
CA GLY A 57 11.66 -12.67 -7.24
C GLY A 57 11.28 -11.66 -8.33
N LEU A 58 12.29 -10.91 -8.77
CA LEU A 58 12.19 -10.11 -9.99
C LEU A 58 12.40 -10.99 -11.22
N ASP A 59 11.76 -10.64 -12.33
CA ASP A 59 12.03 -11.27 -13.63
C ASP A 59 13.28 -10.67 -14.31
N GLY A 60 13.56 -11.10 -15.55
CA GLY A 60 14.72 -10.64 -16.32
C GLY A 60 14.71 -9.14 -16.64
N ASP A 61 13.54 -8.50 -16.61
CA ASP A 61 13.36 -7.07 -16.83
C ASP A 61 13.36 -6.27 -15.50
N GLY A 62 13.49 -6.97 -14.37
CA GLY A 62 13.50 -6.39 -13.04
C GLY A 62 12.10 -6.10 -12.49
N LEU A 63 11.03 -6.64 -13.10
CA LEU A 63 9.67 -6.50 -12.59
C LEU A 63 9.40 -7.53 -11.48
N LEU A 64 8.73 -7.09 -10.42
CA LEU A 64 8.27 -8.02 -9.39
C LEU A 64 7.06 -8.81 -9.90
N ALA A 65 7.26 -10.10 -10.13
CA ALA A 65 6.23 -10.95 -10.73
C ALA A 65 5.11 -11.31 -9.72
N PRO A 66 3.83 -11.05 -10.05
CA PRO A 66 2.72 -11.43 -9.17
C PRO A 66 2.61 -12.95 -9.00
N PRO A 67 2.11 -13.45 -7.85
CA PRO A 67 1.75 -14.85 -7.64
C PRO A 67 0.99 -15.43 -8.84
N PRO A 68 1.29 -16.66 -9.31
CA PRO A 68 0.47 -17.28 -10.34
C PRO A 68 -0.97 -17.48 -9.83
N TYR A 69 -1.92 -17.63 -10.75
CA TYR A 69 -3.32 -17.88 -10.40
C TYR A 69 -3.54 -19.17 -9.59
N THR A 70 -2.60 -20.12 -9.70
CA THR A 70 -2.58 -21.37 -8.93
C THR A 70 -2.08 -21.20 -7.49
N SER A 71 -1.48 -20.05 -7.16
CA SER A 71 -1.04 -19.76 -5.80
C SER A 71 -2.24 -19.40 -4.92
N PRO A 72 -2.32 -19.96 -3.69
CA PRO A 72 -3.35 -19.57 -2.74
C PRO A 72 -3.11 -18.18 -2.14
N GLN A 73 -1.88 -17.64 -2.23
CA GLN A 73 -1.57 -16.29 -1.78
C GLN A 73 -1.73 -15.29 -2.93
N PRO A 74 -2.58 -14.26 -2.78
CA PRO A 74 -2.79 -13.25 -3.84
C PRO A 74 -1.66 -12.21 -3.92
N VAL A 75 -0.78 -12.13 -2.91
CA VAL A 75 0.28 -11.12 -2.83
C VAL A 75 1.66 -11.76 -2.81
N GLY A 76 2.56 -11.21 -3.62
CA GLY A 76 3.96 -11.58 -3.69
C GLY A 76 4.84 -10.54 -3.00
N TRP A 77 5.88 -10.96 -2.27
CA TRP A 77 6.89 -10.08 -1.69
C TRP A 77 8.27 -10.35 -2.29
N TYR A 78 9.03 -9.31 -2.62
CA TYR A 78 10.41 -9.45 -3.09
C TYR A 78 11.36 -9.86 -1.96
N ALA A 79 11.72 -11.15 -1.90
CA ALA A 79 12.41 -11.74 -0.76
C ALA A 79 13.89 -11.35 -0.62
N GLU A 80 14.53 -10.88 -1.69
CA GLU A 80 15.94 -10.45 -1.69
C GLU A 80 16.10 -8.96 -1.35
N GLY A 81 15.00 -8.23 -1.19
CA GLY A 81 14.99 -6.82 -0.80
C GLY A 81 14.81 -6.60 0.72
N PRO A 82 14.68 -5.34 1.15
CA PRO A 82 14.34 -5.01 2.52
C PRO A 82 13.03 -5.68 2.96
N GLN A 83 13.02 -6.21 4.17
CA GLN A 83 11.78 -6.70 4.77
C GLN A 83 10.90 -5.53 5.20
N PRO A 84 9.55 -5.66 5.18
CA PRO A 84 8.68 -4.62 5.72
C PRO A 84 9.02 -4.28 7.18
N GLY A 85 9.45 -3.03 7.40
CA GLY A 85 9.95 -2.52 8.67
C GLY A 85 11.45 -2.15 8.64
N GLU A 86 12.24 -2.75 7.75
CA GLU A 86 13.65 -2.40 7.55
C GLU A 86 13.83 -1.09 6.80
N ALA A 87 15.04 -0.53 6.88
CA ALA A 87 15.43 0.63 6.10
C ALA A 87 15.50 0.27 4.60
N GLY A 88 14.97 1.15 3.74
CA GLY A 88 14.79 0.91 2.32
C GLY A 88 13.34 0.64 1.94
N ALA A 89 13.11 0.24 0.69
CA ALA A 89 11.78 -0.03 0.14
C ALA A 89 11.51 -1.53 0.06
N ALA A 90 10.57 -2.01 0.87
CA ALA A 90 10.02 -3.35 0.72
C ALA A 90 9.02 -3.37 -0.45
N LEU A 91 9.08 -4.39 -1.30
CA LEU A 91 8.25 -4.47 -2.52
C LEU A 91 7.22 -5.59 -2.39
N LEU A 92 5.95 -5.24 -2.53
CA LEU A 92 4.83 -6.17 -2.61
C LEU A 92 4.09 -5.98 -3.94
N VAL A 93 3.71 -7.07 -4.58
CA VAL A 93 2.87 -7.07 -5.79
C VAL A 93 1.60 -7.86 -5.53
N ALA A 94 0.45 -7.30 -5.90
CA ALA A 94 -0.83 -7.98 -5.81
C ALA A 94 -1.33 -8.40 -7.19
N ARG A 95 -1.85 -9.64 -7.27
CA ARG A 95 -2.57 -10.14 -8.45
C ARG A 95 -3.87 -9.34 -8.64
N THR A 96 -4.16 -8.87 -9.85
CA THR A 96 -5.28 -7.95 -10.13
C THR A 96 -6.66 -8.59 -9.94
N ASP A 97 -6.79 -9.88 -10.23
CA ASP A 97 -8.01 -10.69 -10.03
C ASP A 97 -8.28 -11.05 -8.56
N ALA A 98 -7.45 -10.58 -7.63
CA ALA A 98 -7.70 -10.82 -6.23
C ALA A 98 -9.06 -10.21 -5.80
N GLY A 99 -9.70 -9.38 -6.63
CA GLY A 99 -11.13 -9.11 -6.56
C GLY A 99 -11.95 -10.16 -7.31
N GLY A 100 -12.88 -10.82 -6.65
CA GLY A 100 -13.88 -11.66 -7.33
C GLY A 100 -14.69 -10.84 -8.36
N PRO A 101 -15.40 -11.49 -9.30
CA PRO A 101 -15.99 -10.83 -10.48
C PRO A 101 -16.86 -9.62 -10.11
N GLU A 102 -16.71 -8.52 -10.85
CA GLU A 102 -17.54 -7.31 -10.75
C GLU A 102 -19.01 -7.60 -11.13
N ASP A 103 -19.23 -8.66 -11.90
CA ASP A 103 -20.51 -9.08 -12.48
C ASP A 103 -21.39 -9.88 -11.49
N GLY A 104 -21.00 -10.02 -10.22
CA GLY A 104 -21.71 -10.84 -9.23
C GLY A 104 -21.72 -12.34 -9.52
N ARG A 105 -21.06 -12.80 -10.60
CA ARG A 105 -20.88 -14.23 -10.86
C ARG A 105 -19.94 -14.80 -9.82
N ARG A 106 -20.40 -15.80 -9.06
CA ARG A 106 -19.59 -16.59 -8.13
C ARG A 106 -18.46 -17.25 -8.93
N GLY A 107 -17.31 -16.60 -8.99
CA GLY A 107 -16.07 -17.23 -9.39
C GLY A 107 -15.79 -18.35 -8.39
N ILE A 108 -15.93 -19.58 -8.86
CA ILE A 108 -15.52 -20.79 -8.14
C ILE A 108 -14.01 -20.60 -7.86
N HIS A 109 -13.55 -20.91 -6.64
CA HIS A 109 -12.14 -21.07 -6.22
C HIS A 109 -11.48 -20.06 -5.25
N ALA A 110 -12.15 -19.00 -4.78
CA ALA A 110 -11.63 -18.23 -3.63
C ALA A 110 -12.65 -18.23 -2.47
N PRO A 111 -12.27 -18.64 -1.23
CA PRO A 111 -13.08 -18.40 -0.05
C PRO A 111 -13.58 -16.95 0.01
N ASP A 112 -14.81 -16.74 0.48
CA ASP A 112 -15.47 -15.42 0.49
C ASP A 112 -14.65 -14.30 1.19
N ALA A 113 -13.68 -14.67 2.05
CA ALA A 113 -12.74 -13.76 2.72
C ALA A 113 -11.62 -13.20 1.82
N GLN A 114 -11.46 -13.69 0.58
CA GLN A 114 -10.34 -13.36 -0.31
C GLN A 114 -10.75 -12.56 -1.56
N ARG A 115 -11.94 -11.93 -1.56
CA ARG A 115 -12.23 -10.83 -2.49
C ARG A 115 -11.43 -9.59 -2.07
N ALA A 116 -10.12 -9.64 -2.27
CA ALA A 116 -9.22 -8.57 -1.93
C ALA A 116 -9.34 -7.45 -2.97
N GLY A 117 -9.67 -6.25 -2.50
CA GLY A 117 -9.86 -5.04 -3.31
C GLY A 117 -8.61 -4.50 -4.01
N PHE A 118 -7.58 -5.31 -4.30
CA PHE A 118 -6.31 -4.86 -4.88
C PHE A 118 -6.45 -4.24 -6.28
N HIS A 119 -7.47 -4.61 -7.07
CA HIS A 119 -7.81 -3.89 -8.31
C HIS A 119 -8.13 -2.40 -8.09
N ARG A 120 -8.34 -1.98 -6.84
CA ARG A 120 -8.65 -0.60 -6.43
C ARG A 120 -7.49 0.10 -5.73
N LEU A 121 -6.25 -0.37 -5.88
CA LEU A 121 -5.09 0.34 -5.30
C LEU A 121 -5.02 1.80 -5.79
N SER A 122 -5.45 2.08 -7.02
CA SER A 122 -5.53 3.44 -7.57
C SER A 122 -6.54 4.36 -6.85
N GLN A 123 -7.44 3.80 -6.03
CA GLN A 123 -8.43 4.54 -5.26
C GLN A 123 -7.93 4.93 -3.86
N LEU A 124 -6.78 4.39 -3.45
CA LEU A 124 -6.14 4.73 -2.18
C LEU A 124 -5.71 6.20 -2.16
N LYS A 125 -5.62 6.75 -0.95
CA LYS A 125 -5.29 8.16 -0.72
C LYS A 125 -4.17 8.31 0.30
N PRO A 126 -3.34 9.36 0.17
CA PRO A 126 -2.38 9.71 1.21
C PRO A 126 -3.06 9.84 2.58
N GLY A 127 -2.44 9.23 3.60
CA GLY A 127 -2.97 9.14 4.96
C GLY A 127 -3.68 7.82 5.30
N GLU A 128 -4.10 7.03 4.30
CA GLU A 128 -4.64 5.69 4.53
C GLU A 128 -3.53 4.71 4.93
N GLN A 129 -3.92 3.58 5.53
CA GLN A 129 -2.99 2.66 6.20
C GLN A 129 -2.91 1.31 5.50
N VAL A 130 -1.71 0.74 5.55
CA VAL A 130 -1.41 -0.64 5.15
C VAL A 130 -0.69 -1.32 6.32
N ASP A 131 -1.31 -2.37 6.84
CA ASP A 131 -0.74 -3.16 7.93
C ASP A 131 -0.15 -4.46 7.38
N ILE A 132 1.13 -4.71 7.66
CA ILE A 132 1.83 -5.93 7.29
C ILE A 132 2.02 -6.79 8.53
N GLN A 133 1.36 -7.95 8.56
CA GLN A 133 1.58 -8.98 9.58
C GLN A 133 2.84 -9.76 9.23
N ARG A 134 3.67 -10.00 10.25
CA ARG A 134 4.98 -10.64 10.11
C ARG A 134 5.00 -12.00 10.81
N ALA A 135 5.89 -12.88 10.38
CA ALA A 135 5.94 -14.27 10.85
C ALA A 135 6.31 -14.42 12.34
N ASP A 136 6.91 -13.40 12.95
CA ASP A 136 7.19 -13.31 14.39
C ASP A 136 5.99 -12.81 15.21
N GLY A 137 4.84 -12.57 14.55
CA GLY A 137 3.61 -12.05 15.15
C GLY A 137 3.58 -10.53 15.31
N SER A 138 4.64 -9.81 14.91
CA SER A 138 4.66 -8.35 14.92
C SER A 138 3.86 -7.79 13.74
N THR A 139 3.50 -6.50 13.82
CA THR A 139 2.82 -5.77 12.75
C THR A 139 3.54 -4.46 12.44
N ALA A 140 3.92 -4.29 11.18
CA ALA A 140 4.46 -3.04 10.65
C ALA A 140 3.34 -2.26 9.96
N ARG A 141 3.03 -1.06 10.47
CA ARG A 141 2.00 -0.17 9.93
C ARG A 141 2.63 0.91 9.09
N PHE A 142 2.20 0.97 7.83
CA PHE A 142 2.61 1.98 6.87
C PHE A 142 1.47 2.95 6.59
N THR A 143 1.81 4.22 6.37
CA THR A 143 0.88 5.23 5.90
C THR A 143 1.22 5.62 4.47
N ILE A 144 0.20 5.61 3.62
CA ILE A 144 0.32 5.96 2.21
C ILE A 144 0.73 7.43 2.11
N GLU A 145 1.77 7.69 1.33
CA GLU A 145 2.23 9.04 1.00
C GLU A 145 1.88 9.41 -0.44
N ASP A 146 1.84 8.43 -1.35
CA ASP A 146 1.62 8.69 -2.77
C ASP A 146 1.05 7.48 -3.53
N VAL A 147 0.33 7.75 -4.62
CA VAL A 147 -0.20 6.74 -5.54
C VAL A 147 0.07 7.20 -6.96
N GLN A 148 0.89 6.45 -7.68
CA GLN A 148 1.30 6.78 -9.05
C GLN A 148 0.81 5.73 -10.03
N LEU A 149 0.39 6.19 -11.21
CA LEU A 149 0.00 5.35 -12.34
C LEU A 149 1.05 5.48 -13.43
N TYR A 150 1.52 4.35 -13.92
CA TYR A 150 2.51 4.26 -14.98
C TYR A 150 1.92 3.54 -16.18
N ASP A 151 2.20 4.04 -17.38
CA ASP A 151 2.02 3.27 -18.60
C ASP A 151 2.95 2.05 -18.56
N ARG A 152 2.39 0.85 -18.73
CA ARG A 152 3.15 -0.41 -18.70
C ARG A 152 4.33 -0.40 -19.69
N HIS A 153 4.16 0.19 -20.87
CA HIS A 153 5.21 0.22 -21.90
C HIS A 153 6.36 1.17 -21.58
N ARG A 154 6.17 2.07 -20.61
CA ARG A 154 7.16 3.06 -20.19
C ARG A 154 7.59 2.89 -18.73
N PHE A 155 7.20 1.79 -18.10
CA PHE A 155 7.48 1.54 -16.70
C PHE A 155 8.96 1.24 -16.51
N ASP A 156 9.62 2.03 -15.66
CA ASP A 156 11.00 1.81 -15.22
C ASP A 156 10.97 1.25 -13.78
N PRO A 157 11.09 -0.08 -13.59
CA PRO A 157 11.01 -0.68 -12.26
C PRO A 157 12.11 -0.18 -11.34
N ARG A 158 13.30 0.13 -11.86
CA ARG A 158 14.42 0.58 -11.03
C ARG A 158 14.12 1.92 -10.37
N ARG A 159 13.45 2.82 -11.09
CA ARG A 159 12.99 4.10 -10.54
C ARG A 159 11.80 3.93 -9.62
N ALA A 160 10.79 3.16 -10.04
CA ALA A 160 9.56 2.99 -9.29
C ALA A 160 9.75 2.25 -7.96
N TYR A 161 10.70 1.30 -7.89
CA TYR A 161 10.98 0.50 -6.71
C TYR A 161 11.99 1.15 -5.76
N ALA A 162 12.65 2.23 -6.17
CA ALA A 162 13.64 2.89 -5.33
C ALA A 162 12.98 3.52 -4.10
N ALA A 163 13.65 3.39 -2.95
CA ALA A 163 13.30 4.16 -1.76
C ALA A 163 13.51 5.65 -2.01
N HIS A 164 12.56 6.48 -1.58
CA HIS A 164 12.69 7.94 -1.64
C HIS A 164 13.73 8.42 -0.63
N ASP A 165 13.74 7.81 0.56
CA ASP A 165 14.74 7.99 1.60
C ASP A 165 15.30 6.63 2.05
N ARG A 166 16.61 6.41 1.86
CA ARG A 166 17.28 5.16 2.24
C ARG A 166 17.37 4.95 3.75
N GLY A 167 17.20 6.00 4.56
CA GLY A 167 17.19 5.94 6.02
C GLY A 167 15.81 5.65 6.61
N ARG A 168 14.76 5.63 5.78
CA ARG A 168 13.38 5.31 6.20
C ARG A 168 13.00 3.88 5.85
N SER A 169 11.99 3.37 6.55
CA SER A 169 11.30 2.15 6.14
C SER A 169 10.13 2.51 5.25
N GLU A 170 10.19 2.07 4.00
CA GLU A 170 9.21 2.36 2.97
C GLU A 170 8.62 1.07 2.40
N LEU A 171 7.43 1.20 1.84
CA LEU A 171 6.69 0.15 1.17
C LEU A 171 6.32 0.62 -0.24
N ARG A 172 6.50 -0.26 -1.23
CA ARG A 172 5.91 -0.13 -2.56
C ARG A 172 4.93 -1.27 -2.72
N LEU A 173 3.65 -0.94 -2.82
CA LEU A 173 2.60 -1.88 -3.15
C LEU A 173 2.17 -1.69 -4.60
N ILE A 174 2.35 -2.74 -5.39
CA ILE A 174 2.27 -2.70 -6.86
C ILE A 174 1.09 -3.55 -7.32
N THR A 175 0.34 -3.07 -8.31
CA THR A 175 -0.60 -3.92 -9.05
C THR A 175 -0.65 -3.50 -10.52
N GLU A 176 -1.05 -4.42 -11.37
CA GLU A 176 -1.44 -4.09 -12.74
C GLU A 176 -2.94 -3.76 -12.73
N ASP A 177 -3.35 -2.68 -13.35
CA ASP A 177 -4.76 -2.34 -13.59
C ASP A 177 -5.01 -2.33 -15.10
N ILE A 178 -6.15 -2.88 -15.50
CA ILE A 178 -6.60 -2.93 -16.89
C ILE A 178 -7.80 -1.99 -16.98
N SER A 179 -7.52 -0.70 -17.18
CA SER A 179 -8.57 0.26 -17.46
C SER A 179 -8.96 0.16 -18.94
N ARG A 180 -10.22 -0.22 -19.20
CA ARG A 180 -10.81 -0.07 -20.54
C ARG A 180 -11.14 1.40 -20.75
N THR A 181 -10.29 2.14 -21.45
CA THR A 181 -10.65 3.48 -21.89
C THR A 181 -11.69 3.33 -23.01
N ALA A 182 -12.96 3.63 -22.74
CA ALA A 182 -13.92 3.87 -23.79
C ALA A 182 -13.53 5.18 -24.48
N ALA A 183 -12.85 5.09 -25.61
CA ALA A 183 -12.56 6.26 -26.43
C ALA A 183 -13.88 6.95 -26.79
N HIS A 184 -13.96 8.26 -26.54
CA HIS A 184 -15.10 9.08 -26.91
C HIS A 184 -15.33 8.97 -28.43
N GLY A 185 -16.45 8.35 -28.81
CA GLY A 185 -17.08 8.54 -30.12
C GLY A 185 -16.24 8.19 -31.34
N ARG A 186 -15.69 6.97 -31.44
CA ARG A 186 -15.43 6.35 -32.76
C ARG A 186 -15.40 4.83 -32.63
N GLN A 187 -16.12 4.13 -33.50
CA GLN A 187 -15.98 2.69 -33.71
C GLN A 187 -14.57 2.41 -34.24
N ASP A 188 -13.64 2.10 -33.34
CA ASP A 188 -12.43 1.29 -33.61
C ASP A 188 -12.02 0.67 -32.26
N GLY A 189 -11.62 -0.60 -32.27
CA GLY A 189 -11.48 -1.43 -31.07
C GLY A 189 -10.69 -0.76 -29.94
N GLY A 190 -11.33 -0.59 -28.79
CA GLY A 190 -10.73 0.09 -27.63
C GLY A 190 -9.44 -0.59 -27.18
N GLU A 191 -8.35 0.16 -27.18
CA GLU A 191 -7.06 -0.29 -26.69
C GLU A 191 -7.11 -0.40 -25.16
N SER A 192 -7.04 -1.62 -24.63
CA SER A 192 -6.90 -1.84 -23.19
C SER A 192 -5.59 -1.23 -22.74
N THR A 193 -5.64 -0.11 -22.01
CA THR A 193 -4.43 0.50 -21.46
C THR A 193 -4.07 -0.26 -20.19
N HIS A 194 -2.98 -1.01 -20.24
CA HIS A 194 -2.38 -1.61 -19.05
C HIS A 194 -1.63 -0.53 -18.28
N VAL A 195 -2.04 -0.27 -17.05
CA VAL A 195 -1.34 0.66 -16.16
C VAL A 195 -0.75 -0.10 -14.98
N ILE A 196 0.45 0.27 -14.55
CA ILE A 196 1.04 -0.20 -13.30
C ILE A 196 0.75 0.86 -12.25
N VAL A 197 0.05 0.46 -11.20
CA VAL A 197 -0.19 1.31 -10.03
C VAL A 197 0.90 1.01 -9.00
N VAL A 198 1.57 2.05 -8.53
CA VAL A 198 2.55 1.97 -7.44
C VAL A 198 2.07 2.86 -6.30
N VAL A 199 1.73 2.24 -5.19
CA VAL A 199 1.40 2.90 -3.93
C VAL A 199 2.68 2.98 -3.11
N SER A 200 3.09 4.20 -2.78
CA SER A 200 4.22 4.46 -1.88
C SER A 200 3.70 4.76 -0.48
N ALA A 201 4.29 4.10 0.51
CA ALA A 201 3.95 4.29 1.91
C ALA A 201 5.21 4.22 2.78
N TYR A 202 5.11 4.76 3.99
CA TYR A 202 6.21 4.80 4.95
C TYR A 202 5.78 4.32 6.33
N LEU A 203 6.70 3.72 7.07
CA LEU A 203 6.42 3.16 8.39
C LEU A 203 6.06 4.28 9.36
N THR A 204 4.95 4.12 10.07
CA THR A 204 4.44 5.09 11.05
C THR A 204 4.20 4.49 12.42
N SER A 205 4.09 3.17 12.51
CA SER A 205 4.01 2.44 13.78
C SER A 205 4.54 1.02 13.59
N TYR A 206 5.12 0.48 14.67
CA TYR A 206 5.53 -0.91 14.75
C TYR A 206 5.02 -1.50 16.06
N GLN A 207 4.31 -2.62 15.97
CA GLN A 207 3.75 -3.33 17.12
C GLN A 207 4.42 -4.68 17.24
N GLU A 208 5.16 -4.90 18.32
CA GLU A 208 5.79 -6.19 18.60
C GLU A 208 4.75 -7.22 19.02
N HIS A 209 5.04 -8.50 18.77
CA HIS A 209 4.26 -9.58 19.37
C HIS A 209 4.51 -9.60 20.88
N ARG A 210 3.56 -9.09 21.66
CA ARG A 210 3.58 -9.24 23.11
C ARG A 210 3.07 -10.64 23.44
N ALA A 211 3.97 -11.56 23.81
CA ALA A 211 3.56 -12.81 24.42
C ALA A 211 2.72 -12.52 25.69
N PRO A 212 1.64 -13.30 25.94
CA PRO A 212 0.79 -13.11 27.11
C PRO A 212 1.52 -13.33 28.44
#